data_AF-A0AAD6U9Z5-F1
#
_entry.id   AF-A0AAD6U9Z5-F1
#
_cell.length_a   1.000
_cell.length_b   1.000
_cell.length_c   1.000
_cell.angle_alpha   90.00
_cell.angle_beta   90.00
_cell.angle_gamma   90.00
#
_symmetry.space_group_name_H-M   'P 1'
#
loop_
_entity.id
_entity.type
_entity.pdbx_description
1 polymer ?
#
loop_
_entity_poly.entity_id
_entity_poly.type
_entity_poly.pdbx_seq_one_letter_code
_entity_poly.pdbx_strand_id
1 'polypeptide(L)'
;MSHTFVSENIDPALMPFDPAAEMLARLRTQASNPSTPGASDIFDPSGSMGDDDDMDQDPLRPPPSALPAMLQPPSLVPFGTLVKRQVKLTDKSTVAFEQFCKTRSSDERDVLLFAHVLELIDLARKNEKADVWVVSTSLARKITSYTQAFMYSPQLTAYRGLSMAEHVLKAMRESNVADLPADEETAQCELVLSKIRDKGTNYRNILKTAVKASLEPDSETKNIGSLAHKLVSGTKIASTLQLYIRLAVIRFVMKTYLWLTEETFWLKVDDLIEQYRRDCKTTDELDALNNLIYQEDIKQFDDPANSPHTTSEAPGGWQAVVRKHSANVRPNPKNAQILSQAYSAAMATSGTKRRRIDVEERDDD
;
A
#
# COMPACT_ATOMS: atom_id res chain seq x y z
N MET A 1 -7.35 -27.38 -14.77
CA MET A 1 -7.67 -28.31 -13.67
C MET A 1 -7.17 -27.67 -12.38
N SER A 2 -7.99 -27.59 -11.33
CA SER A 2 -7.54 -27.06 -10.04
C SER A 2 -6.98 -28.21 -9.21
N HIS A 3 -5.67 -28.24 -9.01
CA HIS A 3 -5.07 -29.15 -8.02
C HIS A 3 -5.41 -28.65 -6.62
N THR A 4 -6.48 -29.20 -6.05
CA THR A 4 -6.77 -29.06 -4.61
C THR A 4 -5.58 -29.63 -3.85
N PHE A 5 -4.93 -28.80 -3.05
CA PHE A 5 -3.84 -29.27 -2.20
C PHE A 5 -4.40 -30.32 -1.24
N VAL A 6 -3.88 -31.54 -1.31
CA VAL A 6 -4.07 -32.52 -0.24
C VAL A 6 -3.20 -32.04 0.91
N SER A 7 -3.74 -31.10 1.68
CA SER A 7 -3.17 -30.74 2.98
C SER A 7 -3.31 -31.96 3.88
N GLU A 8 -2.23 -32.73 3.98
CA GLU A 8 -2.08 -33.69 5.06
C GLU A 8 -2.40 -32.95 6.36
N ASN A 9 -3.38 -33.45 7.11
CA ASN A 9 -3.83 -32.83 8.34
C ASN A 9 -2.84 -33.18 9.44
N ILE A 10 -1.64 -32.59 9.37
CA ILE A 10 -0.63 -32.62 10.41
C ILE A 10 -1.27 -31.98 11.65
N ASP A 11 -1.60 -32.83 12.62
CA ASP A 11 -2.26 -32.43 13.87
C ASP A 11 -1.40 -31.39 14.59
N PRO A 12 -1.87 -30.14 14.78
CA PRO A 12 -1.16 -29.10 15.51
C PRO A 12 -0.71 -29.53 16.93
N ALA A 13 -1.41 -30.48 17.56
CA ALA A 13 -1.00 -31.04 18.84
C ALA A 13 0.23 -31.96 18.77
N LEU A 14 0.75 -32.26 17.57
CA LEU A 14 2.00 -32.99 17.34
C LEU A 14 3.22 -32.06 17.11
N MET A 15 3.08 -30.75 17.28
CA MET A 15 4.22 -29.82 17.44
C MET A 15 4.37 -29.39 18.91
N PRO A 16 4.96 -30.23 19.79
CA PRO A 16 5.23 -29.87 21.19
C PRO A 16 6.40 -28.89 21.37
N PHE A 17 7.11 -28.55 20.29
CA PHE A 17 8.19 -27.56 20.25
C PHE A 17 7.82 -26.46 19.26
N ASP A 18 8.04 -25.19 19.63
CA ASP A 18 7.98 -24.06 18.70
C ASP A 18 9.28 -24.00 17.89
N PRO A 19 9.27 -24.22 16.55
CA PRO A 19 10.51 -24.29 15.78
C PRO A 19 11.27 -22.96 15.70
N ALA A 20 10.60 -21.83 15.99
CA ALA A 20 11.27 -20.54 16.15
C ALA A 20 12.22 -20.53 17.37
N ALA A 21 11.77 -21.11 18.49
CA ALA A 21 12.59 -21.27 19.69
C ALA A 21 13.75 -22.27 19.48
N GLU A 22 13.56 -23.31 18.65
CA GLU A 22 14.65 -24.23 18.28
C GLU A 22 15.76 -23.51 17.50
N MET A 23 15.40 -22.67 16.52
CA MET A 23 16.39 -21.91 15.75
C MET A 23 17.18 -20.91 16.62
N LEU A 24 16.51 -20.27 17.59
CA LEU A 24 17.16 -19.44 18.62
C LEU A 24 18.11 -20.25 19.52
N ALA A 25 17.75 -21.47 19.90
CA ALA A 25 18.62 -22.35 20.71
C ALA A 25 19.84 -22.85 19.91
N ARG A 26 19.66 -23.18 18.63
CA ARG A 26 20.72 -23.55 17.69
C ARG A 26 21.72 -22.42 17.49
N LEU A 27 21.25 -21.17 17.31
CA LEU A 27 22.12 -19.99 17.22
C LEU A 27 22.99 -19.83 18.48
N ARG A 28 22.39 -19.89 19.67
CA ARG A 28 23.11 -19.71 20.96
C ARG A 28 24.19 -20.77 21.17
N THR A 29 23.94 -21.99 20.70
CA THR A 29 24.94 -23.09 20.68
C THR A 29 26.11 -22.78 19.73
N GLN A 30 25.87 -22.17 18.57
CA GLN A 30 26.93 -21.79 17.62
C GLN A 30 27.75 -20.58 18.11
N ALA A 31 27.09 -19.55 18.65
CA ALA A 31 27.72 -18.32 19.14
C ALA A 31 28.69 -18.54 20.33
N SER A 32 28.66 -19.72 20.95
CA SER A 32 29.56 -20.10 22.04
C SER A 32 31.03 -20.33 21.61
N ASN A 33 31.33 -20.25 20.30
CA ASN A 33 32.67 -20.39 19.73
C ASN A 33 33.15 -19.08 19.04
N PRO A 34 33.49 -18.01 19.78
CA PRO A 34 33.80 -16.70 19.20
C PRO A 34 35.15 -16.64 18.48
N SER A 35 35.22 -15.83 17.42
CA SER A 35 36.45 -15.37 16.75
C SER A 35 36.23 -13.93 16.28
N THR A 36 37.17 -13.02 16.54
CA THR A 36 36.87 -11.57 16.64
C THR A 36 37.68 -10.69 15.68
N PRO A 37 36.98 -9.86 14.88
CA PRO A 37 37.21 -8.41 14.81
C PRO A 37 35.88 -7.63 14.90
N GLY A 38 35.79 -6.30 15.08
CA GLY A 38 36.80 -5.23 15.22
C GLY A 38 36.35 -3.99 14.40
N ALA A 39 35.88 -2.90 15.05
CA ALA A 39 35.15 -1.82 14.36
C ALA A 39 35.33 -0.40 14.96
N SER A 40 35.17 0.64 14.11
CA SER A 40 35.14 2.11 14.34
C SER A 40 35.09 2.82 12.97
N ASP A 41 34.61 4.06 12.74
CA ASP A 41 33.81 4.96 13.59
C ASP A 41 32.99 6.02 12.78
N ILE A 42 32.19 6.80 13.52
CA ILE A 42 31.17 7.81 13.15
C ILE A 42 31.73 9.18 12.66
N PHE A 43 30.95 9.97 11.90
CA PHE A 43 31.06 11.45 11.85
C PHE A 43 29.72 12.17 11.49
N ASP A 44 29.59 13.47 11.79
CA ASP A 44 28.32 14.26 11.84
C ASP A 44 28.41 15.66 11.12
N PRO A 45 27.30 16.37 10.76
CA PRO A 45 27.28 17.51 9.80
C PRO A 45 26.88 18.92 10.38
N SER A 46 26.83 19.98 9.55
CA SER A 46 26.36 21.34 9.96
C SER A 46 25.99 22.36 8.84
N GLY A 47 24.99 23.24 9.08
CA GLY A 47 24.78 24.59 8.46
C GLY A 47 23.85 24.72 7.22
N SER A 48 23.24 25.88 6.88
CA SER A 48 23.02 27.17 7.59
C SER A 48 21.93 28.08 6.93
N MET A 49 21.66 29.26 7.53
CA MET A 49 20.55 30.27 7.45
C MET A 49 20.29 31.13 6.16
N GLY A 50 19.17 31.89 6.19
CA GLY A 50 18.71 33.03 5.32
C GLY A 50 17.18 33.00 5.16
N ASP A 51 16.32 34.01 5.41
CA ASP A 51 16.32 35.51 5.37
C ASP A 51 16.29 36.08 3.92
N ASP A 52 15.50 37.11 3.51
CA ASP A 52 14.61 38.05 4.24
C ASP A 52 13.58 38.81 3.32
N ASP A 53 12.75 39.69 3.92
CA ASP A 53 12.14 40.96 3.41
C ASP A 53 10.81 41.11 2.58
N ASP A 54 10.17 42.28 2.83
CA ASP A 54 8.81 42.80 2.50
C ASP A 54 8.67 43.65 1.19
N MET A 55 7.42 44.08 0.82
CA MET A 55 7.06 45.50 0.51
C MET A 55 5.62 45.77 -0.08
N ASP A 56 5.09 46.95 0.30
CA ASP A 56 3.74 47.55 0.21
C ASP A 56 3.05 47.92 -1.14
N GLN A 57 1.69 47.88 -1.11
CA GLN A 57 0.63 48.89 -1.52
C GLN A 57 0.72 49.64 -2.90
N ASP A 58 -0.19 50.51 -3.41
CA ASP A 58 -1.52 51.06 -3.01
C ASP A 58 -2.44 51.29 -4.29
N PRO A 59 -3.48 52.18 -4.45
CA PRO A 59 -4.59 51.94 -5.40
C PRO A 59 -4.93 53.13 -6.36
N LEU A 60 -6.10 53.11 -7.04
CA LEU A 60 -7.15 54.18 -7.09
C LEU A 60 -8.23 53.96 -8.19
N ARG A 61 -9.19 54.90 -8.32
CA ARG A 61 -10.56 54.71 -8.87
C ARG A 61 -11.05 55.91 -9.69
N PRO A 62 -11.96 55.72 -10.67
CA PRO A 62 -12.95 56.76 -11.02
C PRO A 62 -14.42 56.25 -11.10
N PRO A 63 -15.43 57.16 -11.05
CA PRO A 63 -16.88 56.84 -11.07
C PRO A 63 -17.54 57.00 -12.48
N PRO A 64 -18.81 56.55 -12.67
CA PRO A 64 -19.47 56.49 -13.98
C PRO A 64 -20.32 57.73 -14.36
N SER A 65 -20.67 57.84 -15.64
CA SER A 65 -21.53 58.89 -16.22
C SER A 65 -23.01 58.46 -16.33
N ALA A 66 -23.94 59.42 -16.27
CA ALA A 66 -25.39 59.19 -16.41
C ALA A 66 -25.85 59.15 -17.89
N LEU A 67 -26.98 58.46 -18.15
CA LEU A 67 -27.57 58.29 -19.48
C LEU A 67 -28.94 58.99 -19.63
N PRO A 68 -29.39 59.33 -20.86
CA PRO A 68 -30.66 60.01 -21.10
C PRO A 68 -31.89 59.11 -20.94
N ALA A 69 -33.08 59.72 -20.79
CA ALA A 69 -34.35 59.02 -20.67
C ALA A 69 -34.69 58.16 -21.90
N MET A 70 -35.16 56.93 -21.67
CA MET A 70 -35.41 55.96 -22.74
C MET A 70 -36.76 56.17 -23.43
N LEU A 71 -36.77 56.02 -24.76
CA LEU A 71 -37.96 55.72 -25.54
C LEU A 71 -38.51 54.34 -25.14
N GLN A 72 -39.83 54.14 -25.19
CA GLN A 72 -40.43 52.83 -24.88
C GLN A 72 -39.90 51.76 -25.84
N PRO A 73 -39.42 50.60 -25.33
CA PRO A 73 -38.79 49.58 -26.17
C PRO A 73 -39.83 48.89 -27.07
N PRO A 74 -39.49 48.59 -28.34
CA PRO A 74 -40.39 47.87 -29.25
C PRO A 74 -40.62 46.42 -28.79
N SER A 75 -41.77 45.85 -29.17
CA SER A 75 -42.13 44.47 -28.83
C SER A 75 -41.13 43.46 -29.41
N LEU A 76 -40.60 42.59 -28.55
CA LEU A 76 -39.62 41.57 -28.94
C LEU A 76 -40.24 40.33 -29.62
N VAL A 77 -41.57 40.14 -29.56
CA VAL A 77 -42.25 38.93 -30.06
C VAL A 77 -41.94 38.60 -31.54
N PRO A 78 -41.91 39.56 -32.50
CA PRO A 78 -41.59 39.25 -33.89
C PRO A 78 -40.13 38.80 -34.06
N PHE A 79 -39.20 39.45 -33.36
CA PHE A 79 -37.77 39.11 -33.41
C PHE A 79 -37.48 37.77 -32.72
N GLY A 80 -38.06 37.53 -31.54
CA GLY A 80 -37.98 36.24 -30.85
C GLY A 80 -38.52 35.08 -31.71
N THR A 81 -39.61 35.31 -32.44
CA THR A 81 -40.16 34.32 -33.39
C THR A 81 -39.17 33.99 -34.53
N LEU A 82 -38.37 34.95 -34.97
CA LEU A 82 -37.32 34.75 -35.97
C LEU A 82 -36.12 33.99 -35.37
N VAL A 83 -35.65 34.38 -34.19
CA VAL A 83 -34.56 33.69 -33.46
C VAL A 83 -34.93 32.23 -33.13
N LYS A 84 -36.17 31.97 -32.70
CA LYS A 84 -36.69 30.61 -32.44
C LYS A 84 -36.64 29.70 -33.68
N ARG A 85 -36.73 30.25 -34.90
CA ARG A 85 -36.59 29.46 -36.14
C ARG A 85 -35.13 29.10 -36.46
N GLN A 86 -34.17 29.78 -35.84
CA GLN A 86 -32.73 29.57 -36.06
C GLN A 86 -32.09 28.71 -34.96
N VAL A 87 -32.66 28.69 -33.74
CA VAL A 87 -32.12 27.97 -32.58
C VAL A 87 -33.01 26.79 -32.19
N LYS A 88 -32.45 25.57 -32.14
CA LYS A 88 -33.15 24.38 -31.63
C LYS A 88 -33.23 24.40 -30.10
N LEU A 89 -34.30 24.98 -29.57
CA LEU A 89 -34.65 24.93 -28.15
C LEU A 89 -35.42 23.64 -27.80
N THR A 90 -35.34 23.20 -26.55
CA THR A 90 -36.27 22.16 -26.02
C THR A 90 -37.68 22.73 -25.88
N ASP A 91 -38.71 21.90 -25.72
CA ASP A 91 -40.09 22.37 -25.53
C ASP A 91 -40.24 23.26 -24.27
N LYS A 92 -39.60 22.86 -23.16
CA LYS A 92 -39.57 23.67 -21.92
C LYS A 92 -38.87 25.01 -22.13
N SER A 93 -37.70 25.00 -22.79
CA SER A 93 -36.95 26.23 -23.12
C SER A 93 -37.71 27.13 -24.09
N THR A 94 -38.46 26.53 -25.03
CA THR A 94 -39.31 27.22 -26.00
C THR A 94 -40.42 28.00 -25.32
N VAL A 95 -41.15 27.37 -24.39
CA VAL A 95 -42.23 28.04 -23.63
C VAL A 95 -41.67 29.20 -22.80
N ALA A 96 -40.55 28.98 -22.10
CA ALA A 96 -39.90 30.02 -21.29
C ALA A 96 -39.41 31.20 -22.15
N PHE A 97 -38.76 30.93 -23.29
CA PHE A 97 -38.29 31.97 -24.22
C PHE A 97 -39.45 32.76 -24.86
N GLU A 98 -40.53 32.08 -25.24
CA GLU A 98 -41.73 32.76 -25.71
C GLU A 98 -42.40 33.63 -24.63
N GLN A 99 -42.41 33.17 -23.37
CA GLN A 99 -42.93 33.94 -22.25
C GLN A 99 -42.08 35.20 -22.01
N PHE A 100 -40.75 35.06 -21.99
CA PHE A 100 -39.81 36.18 -21.91
C PHE A 100 -40.00 37.22 -23.03
N CYS A 101 -40.26 36.77 -24.27
CA CYS A 101 -40.55 37.66 -25.40
C CYS A 101 -41.90 38.39 -25.29
N LYS A 102 -42.85 37.87 -24.50
CA LYS A 102 -44.20 38.44 -24.27
C LYS A 102 -44.24 39.39 -23.07
N THR A 103 -43.26 39.34 -22.17
CA THR A 103 -43.05 40.26 -21.04
C THR A 103 -42.96 41.72 -21.52
N ARG A 104 -43.65 42.65 -20.86
CA ARG A 104 -43.91 44.00 -21.39
C ARG A 104 -42.77 44.97 -21.11
N SER A 105 -42.42 45.21 -19.85
CA SER A 105 -41.35 46.16 -19.50
C SER A 105 -39.97 45.62 -19.85
N SER A 106 -38.96 46.50 -19.92
CA SER A 106 -37.58 46.05 -19.88
C SER A 106 -37.26 45.49 -18.50
N ASP A 107 -37.56 46.24 -17.44
CA ASP A 107 -37.27 45.89 -16.05
C ASP A 107 -37.79 44.49 -15.66
N GLU A 108 -38.98 44.09 -16.14
CA GLU A 108 -39.52 42.73 -15.95
C GLU A 108 -38.66 41.65 -16.63
N ARG A 109 -38.14 41.92 -17.84
CA ARG A 109 -37.20 41.03 -18.56
C ARG A 109 -35.82 41.04 -17.93
N ASP A 110 -35.35 42.19 -17.46
CA ASP A 110 -34.05 42.36 -16.83
C ASP A 110 -34.01 41.66 -15.46
N VAL A 111 -35.12 41.68 -14.70
CA VAL A 111 -35.31 40.86 -13.49
C VAL A 111 -35.37 39.36 -13.80
N LEU A 112 -36.10 38.93 -14.85
CA LEU A 112 -36.13 37.52 -15.27
C LEU A 112 -34.75 37.02 -15.73
N LEU A 113 -34.00 37.86 -16.45
CA LEU A 113 -32.64 37.58 -16.88
C LEU A 113 -31.70 37.46 -15.68
N PHE A 114 -31.77 38.40 -14.72
CA PHE A 114 -30.98 38.35 -13.50
C PHE A 114 -31.30 37.10 -12.66
N ALA A 115 -32.57 36.72 -12.53
CA ALA A 115 -32.99 35.51 -11.83
C ALA A 115 -32.42 34.24 -12.49
N HIS A 116 -32.46 34.13 -13.83
CA HIS A 116 -31.84 32.99 -14.53
C HIS A 116 -30.30 33.04 -14.52
N VAL A 117 -29.67 34.22 -14.47
CA VAL A 117 -28.23 34.35 -14.27
C VAL A 117 -27.83 33.87 -12.86
N LEU A 118 -28.61 34.18 -11.83
CA LEU A 118 -28.41 33.62 -10.49
C LEU A 118 -28.65 32.11 -10.45
N GLU A 119 -29.70 31.60 -11.10
CA GLU A 119 -29.95 30.16 -11.25
C GLU A 119 -28.77 29.46 -11.93
N LEU A 120 -28.21 30.05 -13.00
CA LEU A 120 -27.03 29.55 -13.71
C LEU A 120 -25.75 29.65 -12.86
N ILE A 121 -25.57 30.69 -12.05
CA ILE A 121 -24.43 30.82 -11.13
C ILE A 121 -24.52 29.76 -10.01
N ASP A 122 -25.70 29.51 -9.45
CA ASP A 122 -25.87 28.49 -8.41
C ASP A 122 -25.86 27.07 -8.98
N LEU A 123 -26.32 26.86 -10.22
CA LEU A 123 -26.08 25.62 -10.95
C LEU A 123 -24.61 25.45 -11.32
N ALA A 124 -23.89 26.52 -11.66
CA ALA A 124 -22.45 26.47 -11.87
C ALA A 124 -21.75 26.06 -10.57
N ARG A 125 -21.97 26.75 -9.45
CA ARG A 125 -21.42 26.38 -8.12
C ARG A 125 -21.76 24.96 -7.67
N LYS A 126 -22.94 24.42 -8.06
CA LYS A 126 -23.33 23.02 -7.77
C LYS A 126 -22.69 21.99 -8.71
N ASN A 127 -22.31 22.39 -9.92
CA ASN A 127 -21.63 21.55 -10.92
C ASN A 127 -20.12 21.80 -11.00
N GLU A 128 -19.64 22.83 -10.31
CA GLU A 128 -18.26 23.11 -9.93
C GLU A 128 -17.83 22.04 -8.92
N LYS A 129 -17.68 20.84 -9.47
CA LYS A 129 -16.90 19.77 -8.86
C LYS A 129 -15.49 20.34 -8.72
N ALA A 130 -15.18 20.86 -7.53
CA ALA A 130 -13.84 21.34 -7.19
C ALA A 130 -12.82 20.31 -7.68
N ASP A 131 -11.96 20.71 -8.61
CA ASP A 131 -11.41 19.82 -9.63
C ASP A 131 -10.75 18.60 -8.97
N VAL A 132 -11.38 17.44 -9.12
CA VAL A 132 -11.24 16.35 -8.16
C VAL A 132 -9.89 15.69 -8.37
N TRP A 133 -8.89 16.14 -7.61
CA TRP A 133 -7.49 15.79 -7.81
C TRP A 133 -7.28 14.29 -8.02
N VAL A 134 -6.79 13.93 -9.21
CA VAL A 134 -6.53 12.54 -9.60
C VAL A 134 -5.03 12.28 -9.58
N VAL A 135 -4.62 11.33 -8.75
CA VAL A 135 -3.26 10.75 -8.75
C VAL A 135 -2.81 10.45 -10.18
N SER A 136 -1.79 11.18 -10.66
CA SER A 136 -1.31 11.08 -12.03
C SER A 136 -0.86 9.65 -12.39
N THR A 137 -0.90 9.28 -13.68
CA THR A 137 -0.36 7.98 -14.15
C THR A 137 1.16 7.88 -13.93
N SER A 138 1.86 9.01 -13.73
CA SER A 138 3.25 9.02 -13.31
C SER A 138 3.39 8.64 -11.83
N LEU A 139 2.65 9.33 -10.96
CA LEU A 139 2.63 9.09 -9.52
C LEU A 139 2.12 7.68 -9.18
N ALA A 140 1.09 7.18 -9.86
CA ALA A 140 0.57 5.82 -9.65
C ALA A 140 1.62 4.73 -9.93
N ARG A 141 2.53 4.95 -10.90
CA ARG A 141 3.68 4.07 -11.15
C ARG A 141 4.74 4.21 -10.06
N LYS A 142 5.02 5.44 -9.59
CA LYS A 142 5.94 5.70 -8.47
C LYS A 142 5.46 5.06 -7.17
N ILE A 143 4.21 5.28 -6.77
CA ILE A 143 3.53 4.59 -5.66
C ILE A 143 3.75 3.07 -5.78
N THR A 144 3.46 2.50 -6.95
CA THR A 144 3.63 1.05 -7.20
C THR A 144 5.07 0.59 -6.94
N SER A 145 6.08 1.26 -7.52
CA SER A 145 7.49 0.89 -7.34
C SER A 145 8.01 1.10 -5.91
N TYR A 146 7.63 2.18 -5.24
CA TYR A 146 8.05 2.46 -3.87
C TYR A 146 7.42 1.48 -2.88
N THR A 147 6.12 1.21 -2.99
CA THR A 147 5.48 0.17 -2.17
C THR A 147 6.12 -1.20 -2.42
N GLN A 148 6.44 -1.57 -3.67
CA GLN A 148 7.08 -2.86 -3.95
C GLN A 148 8.47 -2.98 -3.30
N ALA A 149 9.33 -1.95 -3.45
CA ALA A 149 10.65 -1.94 -2.82
C ALA A 149 10.58 -1.94 -1.29
N PHE A 150 9.55 -1.31 -0.72
CA PHE A 150 9.31 -1.29 0.73
C PHE A 150 8.91 -2.67 1.25
N MET A 151 8.02 -3.37 0.51
CA MET A 151 7.58 -4.73 0.83
C MET A 151 8.70 -5.78 0.66
N TYR A 152 9.67 -5.52 -0.21
CA TYR A 152 10.85 -6.37 -0.42
C TYR A 152 12.06 -5.95 0.45
N SER A 153 11.91 -4.94 1.31
CA SER A 153 12.99 -4.46 2.15
C SER A 153 13.34 -5.46 3.27
N PRO A 154 14.62 -5.84 3.45
CA PRO A 154 15.02 -6.75 4.53
C PRO A 154 14.83 -6.11 5.92
N GLN A 155 14.93 -4.79 6.02
CA GLN A 155 14.75 -4.05 7.28
C GLN A 155 13.29 -3.93 7.71
N LEU A 156 12.31 -4.27 6.85
CA LEU A 156 10.88 -4.16 7.17
C LEU A 156 10.56 -4.90 8.47
N THR A 157 9.89 -4.21 9.39
CA THR A 157 9.55 -4.77 10.71
C THR A 157 8.26 -5.58 10.71
N ALA A 158 7.23 -5.12 10.01
CA ALA A 158 5.91 -5.74 9.97
C ALA A 158 5.20 -5.49 8.62
N TYR A 159 4.77 -6.56 7.96
CA TYR A 159 4.00 -6.56 6.72
C TYR A 159 2.56 -6.07 6.89
N ARG A 160 1.97 -6.21 8.09
CA ARG A 160 0.66 -5.65 8.48
C ARG A 160 0.81 -4.58 9.58
N GLY A 161 1.94 -3.86 9.60
CA GLY A 161 2.14 -2.70 10.47
C GLY A 161 1.24 -1.51 10.10
N LEU A 162 0.82 -0.72 11.10
CA LEU A 162 -0.15 0.35 10.93
C LEU A 162 0.38 1.52 10.08
N SER A 163 1.64 1.91 10.31
CA SER A 163 2.27 3.09 9.69
C SER A 163 2.92 2.83 8.33
N MET A 164 2.63 1.69 7.69
CA MET A 164 3.31 1.24 6.46
C MET A 164 3.18 2.27 5.33
N ALA A 165 1.98 2.78 5.09
CA ALA A 165 1.74 3.67 3.96
C ALA A 165 2.34 5.07 4.18
N GLU A 166 2.35 5.50 5.43
CA GLU A 166 2.85 6.76 5.92
C GLU A 166 4.39 6.79 5.83
N HIS A 167 5.05 5.65 6.08
CA HIS A 167 6.49 5.49 5.84
C HIS A 167 6.86 5.39 4.34
N VAL A 168 6.03 4.77 3.50
CA VAL A 168 6.22 4.81 2.03
C VAL A 168 6.08 6.24 1.51
N LEU A 169 5.05 6.99 1.95
CA LEU A 169 4.85 8.39 1.55
C LEU A 169 6.04 9.27 1.98
N LYS A 170 6.53 9.11 3.22
CA LYS A 170 7.75 9.79 3.69
C LYS A 170 8.98 9.44 2.85
N ALA A 171 9.16 8.17 2.46
CA ALA A 171 10.25 7.78 1.58
C ALA A 171 10.14 8.38 0.17
N MET A 172 8.92 8.57 -0.35
CA MET A 172 8.67 9.24 -1.64
C MET A 172 8.92 10.76 -1.55
N ARG A 173 8.54 11.41 -0.44
CA ARG A 173 8.86 12.83 -0.18
C ARG A 173 10.36 13.07 -0.03
N GLU A 174 11.05 12.29 0.81
CA GLU A 174 12.52 12.35 0.98
C GLU A 174 13.28 12.05 -0.34
N SER A 175 12.67 11.32 -1.27
CA SER A 175 13.21 11.05 -2.61
C SER A 175 12.74 12.03 -3.70
N ASN A 176 12.12 13.15 -3.33
CA ASN A 176 11.62 14.20 -4.23
C ASN A 176 10.76 13.67 -5.40
N VAL A 177 9.79 12.80 -5.10
CA VAL A 177 8.85 12.30 -6.12
C VAL A 177 7.85 13.40 -6.51
N ALA A 178 7.94 13.86 -7.76
CA ALA A 178 7.01 14.80 -8.37
C ALA A 178 5.55 14.30 -8.38
N ASP A 179 4.63 15.26 -8.58
CA ASP A 179 3.17 15.13 -8.52
C ASP A 179 2.60 14.76 -7.13
N LEU A 180 3.42 14.67 -6.07
CA LEU A 180 2.94 14.44 -4.71
C LEU A 180 2.20 15.68 -4.15
N PRO A 181 1.07 15.47 -3.43
CA PRO A 181 0.41 16.55 -2.70
C PRO A 181 1.24 17.01 -1.50
N ALA A 182 1.05 18.26 -1.11
CA ALA A 182 1.66 18.86 0.08
C ALA A 182 1.10 18.24 1.38
N ASP A 183 1.78 18.43 2.52
CA ASP A 183 1.39 17.81 3.79
C ASP A 183 0.06 18.38 4.33
N GLU A 184 -0.28 19.61 3.94
CA GLU A 184 -1.52 20.33 4.26
C GLU A 184 -2.72 19.82 3.46
N GLU A 185 -2.49 19.22 2.28
CA GLU A 185 -3.52 18.70 1.36
C GLU A 185 -4.05 17.34 1.83
N THR A 186 -4.53 17.28 3.07
CA THR A 186 -4.92 16.06 3.81
C THR A 186 -5.79 15.08 3.01
N ALA A 187 -6.78 15.56 2.25
CA ALA A 187 -7.65 14.72 1.42
C ALA A 187 -6.91 14.06 0.24
N GLN A 188 -5.97 14.77 -0.38
CA GLN A 188 -5.13 14.23 -1.46
C GLN A 188 -4.07 13.28 -0.91
N CYS A 189 -3.48 13.62 0.25
CA CYS A 189 -2.59 12.73 1.00
C CYS A 189 -3.25 11.40 1.32
N GLU A 190 -4.48 11.41 1.84
CA GLU A 190 -5.19 10.17 2.18
C GLU A 190 -5.59 9.36 0.93
N LEU A 191 -5.84 10.00 -0.23
CA LEU A 191 -6.01 9.30 -1.50
C LEU A 191 -4.71 8.60 -1.96
N VAL A 192 -3.53 9.21 -1.72
CA VAL A 192 -2.22 8.59 -1.97
C VAL A 192 -1.96 7.45 -0.98
N LEU A 193 -2.18 7.66 0.32
CA LEU A 193 -2.03 6.64 1.36
C LEU A 193 -2.93 5.43 1.09
N SER A 194 -4.19 5.65 0.74
CA SER A 194 -5.13 4.59 0.34
C SER A 194 -4.57 3.73 -0.80
N LYS A 195 -4.08 4.34 -1.89
CA LYS A 195 -3.44 3.60 -3.00
C LYS A 195 -2.16 2.87 -2.58
N ILE A 196 -1.40 3.38 -1.62
CA ILE A 196 -0.25 2.68 -1.04
C ILE A 196 -0.72 1.45 -0.23
N ARG A 197 -1.77 1.58 0.60
CA ARG A 197 -2.35 0.49 1.39
C ARG A 197 -2.90 -0.62 0.47
N ASP A 198 -3.58 -0.26 -0.62
CA ASP A 198 -4.04 -1.19 -1.66
C ASP A 198 -2.88 -1.97 -2.30
N LYS A 199 -1.83 -1.24 -2.72
CA LYS A 199 -0.63 -1.86 -3.31
C LYS A 199 0.09 -2.75 -2.31
N GLY A 200 0.15 -2.38 -1.04
CA GLY A 200 0.71 -3.21 0.03
C GLY A 200 -0.06 -4.52 0.20
N THR A 201 -1.40 -4.48 0.14
CA THR A 201 -2.26 -5.68 0.15
C THR A 201 -2.00 -6.56 -1.07
N ASN A 202 -1.92 -5.97 -2.26
CA ASN A 202 -1.62 -6.72 -3.48
C ASN A 202 -0.23 -7.38 -3.42
N TYR A 203 0.82 -6.66 -3.00
CA TYR A 203 2.16 -7.23 -2.86
C TYR A 203 2.28 -8.28 -1.75
N ARG A 204 1.51 -8.19 -0.65
CA ARG A 204 1.35 -9.30 0.30
C ARG A 204 0.79 -10.55 -0.40
N ASN A 205 -0.23 -10.41 -1.23
CA ASN A 205 -0.84 -11.56 -1.91
C ASN A 205 0.09 -12.14 -3.00
N ILE A 206 0.80 -11.30 -3.75
CA ILE A 206 1.84 -11.73 -4.71
C ILE A 206 2.96 -12.51 -4.00
N LEU A 207 3.53 -11.96 -2.93
CA LEU A 207 4.57 -12.62 -2.12
C LEU A 207 4.10 -13.98 -1.60
N LYS A 208 2.92 -14.03 -0.97
CA LYS A 208 2.37 -15.25 -0.36
C LYS A 208 2.13 -16.34 -1.41
N THR A 209 1.55 -15.99 -2.55
CA THR A 209 1.28 -16.93 -3.64
C THR A 209 2.56 -17.43 -4.30
N ALA A 210 3.56 -16.56 -4.51
CA ALA A 210 4.86 -16.96 -5.05
C ALA A 210 5.64 -17.88 -4.09
N VAL A 211 5.66 -17.54 -2.78
CA VAL A 211 6.27 -18.40 -1.75
C VAL A 211 5.56 -19.75 -1.67
N LYS A 212 4.21 -19.78 -1.64
CA LYS A 212 3.47 -21.06 -1.63
C LYS A 212 3.80 -21.91 -2.86
N ALA A 213 3.69 -21.34 -4.07
CA ALA A 213 4.01 -22.03 -5.32
C ALA A 213 5.50 -22.40 -5.46
N SER A 214 6.37 -21.98 -4.55
CA SER A 214 7.77 -22.40 -4.48
C SER A 214 8.01 -23.60 -3.57
N LEU A 215 7.02 -24.05 -2.81
CA LEU A 215 7.10 -25.25 -1.96
C LEU A 215 6.82 -26.55 -2.74
N GLU A 216 6.30 -26.46 -3.96
CA GLU A 216 6.00 -27.63 -4.80
C GLU A 216 7.29 -28.38 -5.16
N PRO A 217 7.30 -29.74 -5.14
CA PRO A 217 8.48 -30.54 -5.46
C PRO A 217 9.13 -30.18 -6.80
N ASP A 218 8.31 -29.87 -7.80
CA ASP A 218 8.69 -29.61 -9.19
C ASP A 218 8.63 -28.11 -9.57
N SER A 219 8.62 -27.20 -8.59
CA SER A 219 8.53 -25.76 -8.88
C SER A 219 9.77 -25.22 -9.57
N GLU A 220 9.61 -24.56 -10.72
CA GLU A 220 10.63 -23.71 -11.36
C GLU A 220 11.21 -22.65 -10.41
N THR A 221 10.46 -22.31 -9.35
CA THR A 221 10.85 -21.34 -8.31
C THR A 221 11.15 -21.96 -6.95
N LYS A 222 11.36 -23.27 -6.87
CA LYS A 222 11.84 -23.98 -5.67
C LYS A 222 13.14 -23.35 -5.15
N ASN A 223 14.12 -23.21 -6.03
CA ASN A 223 15.35 -22.48 -5.75
C ASN A 223 15.05 -21.02 -5.35
N ILE A 224 15.64 -20.58 -4.23
CA ILE A 224 15.39 -19.26 -3.63
C ILE A 224 15.78 -18.08 -4.55
N GLY A 225 16.81 -18.26 -5.39
CA GLY A 225 17.22 -17.29 -6.40
C GLY A 225 16.19 -17.12 -7.52
N SER A 226 15.61 -18.23 -7.99
CA SER A 226 14.51 -18.24 -8.96
C SER A 226 13.22 -17.61 -8.41
N LEU A 227 12.88 -17.87 -7.14
CA LEU A 227 11.76 -17.19 -6.47
C LEU A 227 11.99 -15.67 -6.40
N ALA A 228 13.16 -15.24 -5.94
CA ALA A 228 13.49 -13.83 -5.83
C ALA A 228 13.48 -13.13 -7.20
N HIS A 229 14.07 -13.75 -8.22
CA HIS A 229 14.05 -13.24 -9.60
C HIS A 229 12.61 -13.09 -10.11
N LYS A 230 11.74 -14.09 -9.94
CA LYS A 230 10.32 -14.01 -10.33
C LYS A 230 9.61 -12.81 -9.69
N LEU A 231 9.91 -12.50 -8.43
CA LEU A 231 9.33 -11.38 -7.68
C LEU A 231 9.85 -9.99 -8.11
N VAL A 232 11.12 -9.88 -8.52
CA VAL A 232 11.72 -8.59 -8.95
C VAL A 232 11.80 -8.41 -10.47
N SER A 233 11.49 -9.43 -11.27
CA SER A 233 11.52 -9.38 -12.73
C SER A 233 10.62 -8.26 -13.29
N GLY A 234 11.12 -7.53 -14.28
CA GLY A 234 10.44 -6.34 -14.84
C GLY A 234 10.41 -5.10 -13.92
N THR A 235 10.98 -5.17 -12.71
CA THR A 235 11.08 -4.01 -11.79
C THR A 235 12.45 -3.32 -11.87
N LYS A 236 12.68 -2.31 -11.04
CA LYS A 236 14.00 -1.69 -10.81
C LYS A 236 14.64 -2.12 -9.48
N ILE A 237 14.11 -3.15 -8.83
CA ILE A 237 14.55 -3.61 -7.51
C ILE A 237 15.68 -4.63 -7.68
N ALA A 238 16.76 -4.43 -6.93
CA ALA A 238 17.92 -5.32 -6.97
C ALA A 238 17.59 -6.70 -6.37
N SER A 239 18.00 -7.76 -7.07
CA SER A 239 17.96 -9.14 -6.54
C SER A 239 19.14 -9.31 -5.59
N THR A 240 18.92 -9.12 -4.28
CA THR A 240 20.00 -9.10 -3.27
C THR A 240 19.97 -10.34 -2.38
N LEU A 241 21.12 -10.73 -1.82
CA LEU A 241 21.21 -11.79 -0.81
C LEU A 241 20.24 -11.55 0.38
N GLN A 242 20.11 -10.29 0.80
CA GLN A 242 19.21 -9.89 1.87
C GLN A 242 17.72 -10.09 1.54
N LEU A 243 17.34 -10.03 0.25
CA LEU A 243 16.00 -10.45 -0.20
C LEU A 243 15.84 -11.97 -0.14
N TYR A 244 16.88 -12.75 -0.45
CA TYR A 244 16.80 -14.23 -0.39
C TYR A 244 16.62 -14.70 1.05
N ILE A 245 17.43 -14.16 1.96
CA ILE A 245 17.32 -14.38 3.42
C ILE A 245 15.90 -14.04 3.90
N ARG A 246 15.36 -12.88 3.49
CA ARG A 246 14.01 -12.47 3.87
C ARG A 246 12.92 -13.39 3.31
N LEU A 247 13.06 -13.88 2.08
CA LEU A 247 12.12 -14.83 1.47
C LEU A 247 12.18 -16.20 2.15
N ALA A 248 13.37 -16.67 2.57
CA ALA A 248 13.54 -17.89 3.35
C ALA A 248 12.79 -17.83 4.70
N VAL A 249 12.81 -16.70 5.40
CA VAL A 249 12.01 -16.52 6.64
C VAL A 249 10.50 -16.62 6.37
N ILE A 250 10.00 -16.04 5.26
CA ILE A 250 8.58 -16.13 4.88
C ILE A 250 8.20 -17.58 4.47
N ARG A 251 9.10 -18.26 3.77
CA ARG A 251 8.98 -19.67 3.35
C ARG A 251 9.01 -20.62 4.56
N PHE A 252 9.86 -20.37 5.55
CA PHE A 252 9.89 -21.06 6.83
C PHE A 252 8.55 -20.95 7.57
N VAL A 253 7.96 -19.75 7.67
CA VAL A 253 6.62 -19.57 8.28
C VAL A 253 5.55 -20.36 7.52
N MET A 254 5.58 -20.32 6.18
CA MET A 254 4.61 -21.04 5.31
C MET A 254 4.72 -22.57 5.47
N LYS A 255 5.94 -23.11 5.54
CA LYS A 255 6.19 -24.54 5.73
C LYS A 255 5.82 -25.01 7.14
N THR A 256 6.15 -24.22 8.16
CA THR A 256 6.10 -24.64 9.57
C THR A 256 4.70 -24.56 10.16
N TYR A 257 3.97 -23.47 9.90
CA TYR A 257 2.71 -23.19 10.57
C TYR A 257 1.51 -23.41 9.62
N LEU A 258 1.37 -24.64 9.12
CA LEU A 258 0.38 -25.05 8.11
C LEU A 258 -1.10 -24.82 8.51
N TRP A 259 -1.38 -24.64 9.81
CA TRP A 259 -2.70 -24.33 10.35
C TRP A 259 -3.12 -22.86 10.16
N LEU A 260 -2.23 -21.99 9.68
CA LEU A 260 -2.52 -20.57 9.47
C LEU A 260 -3.50 -20.36 8.30
N THR A 261 -4.46 -19.45 8.52
CA THR A 261 -5.37 -18.97 7.48
C THR A 261 -4.71 -17.89 6.61
N GLU A 262 -5.34 -17.58 5.47
CA GLU A 262 -4.96 -16.48 4.58
C GLU A 262 -4.75 -15.14 5.32
N GLU A 263 -5.57 -14.86 6.34
CA GLU A 263 -5.51 -13.62 7.13
C GLU A 263 -4.44 -13.66 8.22
N THR A 264 -4.27 -14.81 8.87
CA THR A 264 -3.37 -14.97 10.03
C THR A 264 -1.92 -15.26 9.62
N PHE A 265 -1.68 -15.74 8.40
CA PHE A 265 -0.34 -15.97 7.84
C PHE A 265 0.59 -14.76 8.06
N TRP A 266 0.19 -13.59 7.59
CA TRP A 266 0.98 -12.36 7.73
C TRP A 266 1.08 -11.87 9.18
N LEU A 267 0.17 -12.28 10.06
CA LEU A 267 0.28 -11.99 11.49
C LEU A 267 1.39 -12.83 12.14
N LYS A 268 1.53 -14.13 11.78
CA LYS A 268 2.64 -14.95 12.29
C LYS A 268 3.99 -14.58 11.67
N VAL A 269 4.03 -14.12 10.42
CA VAL A 269 5.25 -13.55 9.84
C VAL A 269 5.71 -12.33 10.66
N ASP A 270 4.81 -11.40 10.96
CA ASP A 270 5.12 -10.19 11.75
C ASP A 270 5.51 -10.54 13.19
N ASP A 271 4.77 -11.44 13.84
CA ASP A 271 5.04 -11.94 15.19
C ASP A 271 6.40 -12.65 15.31
N LEU A 272 6.76 -13.51 14.35
CA LEU A 272 8.07 -14.16 14.32
C LEU A 272 9.22 -13.15 14.19
N ILE A 273 9.03 -12.15 13.32
CA ILE A 273 10.00 -11.08 13.09
C ILE A 273 10.13 -10.16 14.32
N GLU A 274 9.04 -9.93 15.07
CA GLU A 274 9.10 -9.22 16.35
C GLU A 274 9.76 -10.06 17.44
N GLN A 275 9.38 -11.34 17.58
CA GLN A 275 9.97 -12.31 18.50
C GLN A 275 11.50 -12.35 18.35
N TYR A 276 12.01 -12.56 17.14
CA TYR A 276 13.44 -12.56 16.87
C TYR A 276 14.14 -11.23 17.20
N ARG A 277 13.49 -10.07 17.01
CA ARG A 277 14.04 -8.77 17.45
C ARG A 277 13.99 -8.51 18.96
N ARG A 278 13.23 -9.30 19.72
CA ARG A 278 13.20 -9.26 21.20
C ARG A 278 14.17 -10.28 21.81
N ASP A 279 14.34 -11.43 21.15
CA ASP A 279 15.13 -12.56 21.65
C ASP A 279 16.62 -12.55 21.23
N CYS A 280 16.95 -11.81 20.16
CA CYS A 280 18.31 -11.40 19.78
C CYS A 280 18.59 -9.98 20.30
N LYS A 281 19.73 -9.80 20.97
CA LYS A 281 20.13 -8.55 21.64
C LYS A 281 20.90 -7.59 20.73
N THR A 282 21.51 -8.10 19.66
CA THR A 282 22.29 -7.31 18.69
C THR A 282 21.77 -7.54 17.28
N THR A 283 22.12 -6.63 16.36
CA THR A 283 21.86 -6.81 14.93
C THR A 283 22.60 -8.05 14.39
N ASP A 284 23.81 -8.32 14.88
CA ASP A 284 24.61 -9.48 14.44
C ASP A 284 23.97 -10.81 14.86
N GLU A 285 23.41 -10.91 16.07
CA GLU A 285 22.65 -12.09 16.52
C GLU A 285 21.39 -12.30 15.65
N LEU A 286 20.69 -11.22 15.28
CA LEU A 286 19.50 -11.27 14.43
C LEU A 286 19.85 -11.68 13.00
N ASP A 287 20.90 -11.11 12.42
CA ASP A 287 21.35 -11.44 11.06
C ASP A 287 21.96 -12.84 11.00
N ALA A 288 22.63 -13.31 12.05
CA ALA A 288 23.06 -14.71 12.18
C ALA A 288 21.85 -15.67 12.26
N LEU A 289 20.78 -15.32 12.98
CA LEU A 289 19.54 -16.12 13.03
C LEU A 289 18.88 -16.22 11.66
N ASN A 290 18.74 -15.09 10.97
CA ASN A 290 18.15 -15.03 9.64
C ASN A 290 18.99 -15.81 8.62
N ASN A 291 20.33 -15.73 8.71
CA ASN A 291 21.25 -16.54 7.92
C ASN A 291 21.11 -18.04 8.25
N LEU A 292 20.93 -18.45 9.51
CA LEU A 292 20.72 -19.85 9.86
C LEU A 292 19.46 -20.42 9.20
N ILE A 293 18.35 -19.66 9.17
CA ILE A 293 17.11 -20.04 8.47
C ILE A 293 17.35 -20.16 6.96
N TYR A 294 18.04 -19.20 6.35
CA TYR A 294 18.42 -19.21 4.94
C TYR A 294 19.33 -20.40 4.56
N GLN A 295 20.26 -20.78 5.43
CA GLN A 295 21.14 -21.94 5.24
C GLN A 295 20.40 -23.29 5.38
N GLU A 296 19.27 -23.35 6.08
CA GLU A 296 18.40 -24.53 6.07
C GLU A 296 17.44 -24.53 4.87
N ASP A 297 17.04 -23.35 4.39
CA ASP A 297 16.27 -23.21 3.14
C ASP A 297 17.07 -23.71 1.94
N ILE A 298 18.35 -23.34 1.81
CA ILE A 298 19.28 -23.86 0.79
C ILE A 298 19.34 -25.40 0.81
N LYS A 299 19.54 -25.99 1.99
CA LYS A 299 19.66 -27.46 2.15
C LYS A 299 18.39 -28.21 1.74
N GLN A 300 17.22 -27.57 1.79
CA GLN A 300 15.95 -28.17 1.43
C GLN A 300 15.50 -27.86 0.00
N PHE A 301 15.77 -26.64 -0.50
CA PHE A 301 15.15 -26.08 -1.70
C PHE A 301 16.14 -25.72 -2.81
N ASP A 302 17.39 -26.19 -2.73
CA ASP A 302 18.51 -25.97 -3.65
C ASP A 302 19.26 -24.62 -3.50
N ASP A 303 20.55 -24.64 -3.81
CA ASP A 303 21.49 -23.52 -3.66
C ASP A 303 21.26 -22.47 -4.75
N PRO A 304 21.08 -21.16 -4.43
CA PRO A 304 20.88 -20.13 -5.44
C PRO A 304 22.01 -20.01 -6.48
N ALA A 305 23.22 -20.51 -6.21
CA ALA A 305 24.30 -20.62 -7.19
C ALA A 305 23.98 -21.57 -8.36
N ASN A 306 23.04 -22.52 -8.17
CA ASN A 306 22.53 -23.40 -9.23
C ASN A 306 21.43 -22.73 -10.08
N SER A 307 20.93 -21.54 -9.68
CA SER A 307 19.99 -20.76 -10.48
C SER A 307 20.72 -19.90 -11.53
N PRO A 308 20.12 -19.59 -12.68
CA PRO A 308 20.71 -18.71 -13.70
C PRO A 308 20.64 -17.22 -13.31
N HIS A 309 20.53 -16.90 -12.02
CA HIS A 309 20.25 -15.56 -11.51
C HIS A 309 21.27 -15.15 -10.46
N THR A 310 22.18 -14.24 -10.83
CA THR A 310 23.15 -13.66 -9.91
C THR A 310 22.48 -12.71 -8.91
N THR A 311 23.01 -12.67 -7.68
CA THR A 311 22.75 -11.58 -6.76
C THR A 311 23.39 -10.28 -7.25
N SER A 312 22.95 -9.17 -6.66
CA SER A 312 23.43 -7.81 -6.91
C SER A 312 23.64 -7.10 -5.57
N GLU A 313 24.46 -6.06 -5.57
CA GLU A 313 24.79 -5.28 -4.37
C GLU A 313 23.58 -4.55 -3.77
N ALA A 314 23.73 -4.07 -2.53
CA ALA A 314 22.68 -3.36 -1.82
C ALA A 314 22.31 -2.06 -2.57
N PRO A 315 21.07 -1.89 -3.06
CA PRO A 315 20.72 -0.79 -3.96
C PRO A 315 20.75 0.57 -3.23
N GLY A 316 21.43 1.53 -3.86
CA GLY A 316 21.53 2.91 -3.40
C GLY A 316 20.37 3.81 -3.83
N GLY A 317 20.54 5.12 -3.64
CA GLY A 317 19.55 6.13 -3.99
C GLY A 317 18.20 5.92 -3.29
N TRP A 318 17.10 6.09 -4.01
CA TRP A 318 15.73 5.98 -3.47
C TRP A 318 15.43 4.63 -2.79
N GLN A 319 16.11 3.55 -3.14
CA GLN A 319 15.92 2.24 -2.48
C GLN A 319 16.57 2.19 -1.09
N ALA A 320 17.64 2.95 -0.86
CA ALA A 320 18.21 3.14 0.48
C ALA A 320 17.28 3.99 1.36
N VAL A 321 16.66 5.03 0.80
CA VAL A 321 15.63 5.85 1.49
C VAL A 321 14.40 4.99 1.86
N VAL A 322 13.91 4.17 0.93
CA VAL A 322 12.83 3.21 1.20
C VAL A 322 13.22 2.21 2.31
N ARG A 323 14.46 1.72 2.32
CA ARG A 323 14.98 0.81 3.36
C ARG A 323 14.97 1.49 4.74
N LYS A 324 15.54 2.70 4.85
CA LYS A 324 15.53 3.56 6.05
C LYS A 324 14.13 3.73 6.65
N HIS A 325 13.12 4.00 5.81
CA HIS A 325 11.73 4.14 6.30
C HIS A 325 11.07 2.80 6.67
N SER A 326 11.39 1.70 5.99
CA SER A 326 10.84 0.36 6.32
C SER A 326 11.24 -0.16 7.70
N ALA A 327 12.41 0.24 8.21
CA ALA A 327 12.90 -0.09 9.54
C ALA A 327 12.05 0.53 10.68
N ASN A 328 11.27 1.58 10.38
CA ASN A 328 10.55 2.38 11.37
C ASN A 328 9.06 2.00 11.52
N VAL A 329 8.56 1.10 10.68
CA VAL A 329 7.21 0.54 10.81
C VAL A 329 7.05 -0.14 12.17
N ARG A 330 5.83 -0.16 12.71
CA ARG A 330 5.51 -0.94 13.92
C ARG A 330 4.37 -1.92 13.66
N PRO A 331 4.43 -3.16 14.20
CA PRO A 331 3.31 -4.09 14.15
C PRO A 331 2.10 -3.48 14.87
N ASN A 332 0.90 -3.84 14.42
CA ASN A 332 -0.33 -3.46 15.11
C ASN A 332 -0.42 -4.29 16.41
N PRO A 333 -0.53 -3.69 17.61
CA PRO A 333 -0.57 -4.45 18.87
C PRO A 333 -1.77 -5.42 18.95
N LYS A 334 -2.84 -5.19 18.18
CA LYS A 334 -3.97 -6.12 18.08
C LYS A 334 -3.64 -7.43 17.33
N ASN A 335 -2.57 -7.46 16.53
CA ASN A 335 -2.17 -8.64 15.75
C ASN A 335 -1.84 -9.85 16.65
N ALA A 336 -1.13 -9.63 17.76
CA ALA A 336 -0.77 -10.68 18.70
C ALA A 336 -2.01 -11.31 19.37
N GLN A 337 -3.01 -10.50 19.73
CA GLN A 337 -4.27 -10.98 20.29
C GLN A 337 -5.04 -11.84 19.27
N ILE A 338 -5.15 -11.39 18.02
CA ILE A 338 -5.81 -12.13 16.93
C ILE A 338 -5.09 -13.46 16.65
N LEU A 339 -3.75 -13.44 16.61
CA LEU A 339 -2.93 -14.63 16.38
C LEU A 339 -3.07 -15.66 17.52
N SER A 340 -3.07 -15.20 18.78
CA SER A 340 -3.32 -16.06 19.94
C SER A 340 -4.71 -16.71 19.89
N GLN A 341 -5.75 -15.95 19.51
CA GLN A 341 -7.12 -16.48 19.37
C GLN A 341 -7.20 -17.53 18.25
N ALA A 342 -6.56 -17.27 17.10
CA ALA A 342 -6.51 -18.21 15.99
C ALA A 342 -5.79 -19.52 16.36
N TYR A 343 -4.67 -19.43 17.10
CA TYR A 343 -3.96 -20.60 17.61
C TYR A 343 -4.84 -21.42 18.57
N SER A 344 -5.49 -20.78 19.54
CA SER A 344 -6.40 -21.47 20.46
C SER A 344 -7.56 -22.16 19.74
N ALA A 345 -8.12 -21.53 18.71
CA ALA A 345 -9.18 -22.13 17.89
C ALA A 345 -8.68 -23.36 17.11
N ALA A 346 -7.49 -23.28 16.50
CA ALA A 346 -6.88 -24.41 15.80
C ALA A 346 -6.72 -25.63 16.73
N MET A 347 -6.06 -25.47 17.88
CA MET A 347 -5.82 -26.56 18.84
C MET A 347 -7.13 -27.22 19.34
N ALA A 348 -8.19 -26.43 19.55
CA ALA A 348 -9.50 -26.93 19.98
C ALA A 348 -10.17 -27.84 18.92
N THR A 349 -10.06 -27.49 17.64
CA THR A 349 -10.61 -28.33 16.55
C THR A 349 -9.87 -29.66 16.42
N SER A 350 -8.55 -29.67 16.61
CA SER A 350 -7.71 -30.87 16.50
C SER A 350 -8.02 -31.90 17.58
N GLY A 351 -8.14 -31.47 18.84
CA GLY A 351 -8.49 -32.35 19.96
C GLY A 351 -9.86 -33.01 19.82
N THR A 352 -10.83 -32.32 19.21
CA THR A 352 -12.19 -32.84 18.99
C THR A 352 -12.20 -34.04 18.03
N LYS A 353 -11.31 -34.08 17.03
CA LYS A 353 -11.28 -35.13 16.01
C LYS A 353 -10.81 -36.50 16.54
N ARG A 354 -10.12 -36.54 17.68
CA ARG A 354 -9.66 -37.79 18.31
C ARG A 354 -10.76 -38.57 19.05
N ARG A 355 -11.94 -37.97 19.29
CA ARG A 355 -13.00 -38.52 20.17
C ARG A 355 -14.20 -39.11 19.43
N ARG A 356 -13.94 -39.68 18.24
CA ARG A 356 -14.96 -40.32 17.38
C ARG A 356 -14.39 -41.46 16.53
N ILE A 357 -13.39 -42.15 17.07
CA ILE A 357 -12.89 -43.45 16.58
C ILE A 357 -13.05 -44.46 17.72
N ASP A 358 -14.23 -44.43 18.35
CA ASP A 358 -14.63 -45.36 19.39
C ASP A 358 -15.61 -46.35 18.77
N VAL A 359 -15.09 -47.54 18.44
CA VAL A 359 -15.77 -48.84 18.40
C VAL A 359 -17.12 -48.89 17.63
N GLU A 360 -17.03 -49.12 16.31
CA GLU A 360 -17.95 -50.08 15.67
C GLU A 360 -17.36 -51.48 15.85
N GLU A 361 -17.69 -52.13 16.97
CA GLU A 361 -17.48 -53.57 17.12
C GLU A 361 -18.39 -54.29 16.13
N ARG A 362 -17.84 -55.24 15.38
CA ARG A 362 -18.62 -56.15 14.55
C ARG A 362 -18.93 -57.41 15.34
N ASP A 363 -20.16 -57.50 15.81
CA ASP A 363 -20.78 -58.78 16.13
C ASP A 363 -21.11 -59.50 14.80
N ASP A 364 -20.11 -60.20 14.24
CA ASP A 364 -20.27 -61.16 13.14
C ASP A 364 -20.32 -62.59 13.75
N ASP A 365 -21.52 -63.07 14.12
CA ASP A 365 -21.80 -64.43 14.66
C ASP A 365 -23.21 -64.93 14.21
#